data_AF-A0A1W6Z2M6-F1
#
_entry.id   AF-A0A1W6Z2M6-F1
#
_cell.length_a   1.000
_cell.length_b   1.000
_cell.length_c   1.000
_cell.angle_alpha   90.00
_cell.angle_beta   90.00
_cell.angle_gamma   90.00
#
_symmetry.space_group_name_H-M   'P 1'
#
loop_
_entity.id
_entity.type
_entity.pdbx_description
1 polymer ?
#
loop_
_entity_poly.entity_id
_entity_poly.type
_entity_poly.pdbx_seq_one_letter_code
_entity_poly.pdbx_strand_id
1 'polypeptide(L)' 'MALHQFKKGELGYWLGVIAAKQGGEESGEAVPQRFIDALLTLRCIEVGPAGELVVTDKGRLALHMEHGGLYGAS' A
#
# COMPACT_ATOMS: atom_id res chain seq x y z
N MET A 1 10.12 16.58 -14.17
CA MET A 1 9.95 15.23 -13.61
C MET A 1 8.47 14.89 -13.70
N ALA A 2 8.10 13.87 -14.47
CA ALA A 2 6.69 13.55 -14.70
C ALA A 2 6.04 13.09 -13.38
N LEU A 3 5.11 13.90 -12.86
CA LEU A 3 4.17 13.49 -11.83
C LEU A 3 3.35 12.34 -12.44
N HIS A 4 3.75 11.09 -12.15
CA HIS A 4 3.02 9.93 -12.63
C HIS A 4 1.58 10.04 -12.11
N GLN A 5 0.62 10.15 -13.03
CA GLN A 5 -0.80 10.06 -12.71
C GLN A 5 -1.07 8.61 -12.28
N PHE A 6 -0.90 8.33 -10.99
CA PHE A 6 -1.42 7.11 -10.40
C PHE A 6 -2.92 7.09 -10.64
N LYS A 7 -3.46 6.03 -11.25
CA LYS A 7 -4.91 5.91 -11.35
C LYS A 7 -5.47 5.73 -9.96
N LYS A 8 -6.63 6.33 -9.72
CA LYS A 8 -7.36 6.20 -8.44
C LYS A 8 -7.54 4.72 -8.12
N GLY A 9 -7.08 4.29 -6.94
CA GLY A 9 -7.15 2.89 -6.47
C GLY A 9 -5.93 2.02 -6.77
N GLU A 10 -4.99 2.43 -7.65
CA GLU A 10 -3.76 1.64 -7.84
C GLU A 10 -2.87 1.69 -6.59
N LEU A 11 -2.74 2.86 -5.97
CA LEU A 11 -1.91 3.01 -4.76
C LEU A 11 -2.42 2.17 -3.59
N GLY A 12 -3.74 2.11 -3.38
CA GLY A 12 -4.31 1.29 -2.31
C GLY A 12 -4.30 -0.20 -2.64
N TYR A 13 -4.46 -0.59 -3.91
CA TYR A 13 -4.23 -1.98 -4.34
C TYR A 13 -2.82 -2.45 -3.98
N TRP A 14 -1.79 -1.70 -4.38
CA TRP A 14 -0.39 -2.07 -4.10
C TRP A 14 -0.06 -2.03 -2.61
N LEU A 15 -0.64 -1.09 -1.88
CA LEU A 15 -0.52 -1.05 -0.42
C LEU A 15 -1.14 -2.30 0.23
N GLY A 16 -2.25 -2.80 -0.33
CA GLY A 16 -2.90 -4.04 0.11
C GLY A 16 -2.05 -5.27 -0.18
N VAL A 17 -1.41 -5.32 -1.35
CA VAL A 17 -0.45 -6.39 -1.70
C VAL A 17 0.73 -6.42 -0.72
N ILE A 18 1.26 -5.26 -0.33
CA ILE A 18 2.34 -5.18 0.68
C ILE A 18 1.83 -5.65 2.05
N ALA A 19 0.61 -5.26 2.44
CA ALA A 19 0.00 -5.69 3.70
C ALA A 19 -0.23 -7.21 3.75
N ALA A 20 -0.75 -7.80 2.67
CA ALA A 20 -0.95 -9.24 2.53
C ALA A 20 0.36 -10.01 2.64
N LYS A 21 1.42 -9.53 1.96
CA LYS A 21 2.77 -10.10 2.03
C LYS A 21 3.35 -10.03 3.45
N GLN A 22 3.08 -8.95 4.19
CA GLN A 22 3.48 -8.83 5.60
C GLN A 22 2.69 -9.80 6.51
N GLY A 23 1.43 -10.09 6.16
CA GLY A 23 0.58 -11.07 6.85
C GLY A 23 0.93 -12.53 6.59
N GLY A 24 1.95 -12.81 5.77
CA GLY A 24 2.35 -14.17 5.40
C GLY A 24 1.53 -14.76 4.26
N GLU A 25 0.71 -13.95 3.58
CA GLU A 25 0.08 -14.38 2.32
C GLU A 25 1.13 -14.36 1.21
N GLU A 26 1.24 -15.47 0.47
CA GLU A 26 2.05 -15.54 -0.75
C GLU A 26 1.39 -14.73 -1.88
N SER A 27 1.46 -13.41 -1.76
CA SER A 27 1.25 -12.53 -2.89
C SER A 27 2.47 -12.64 -3.80
N GLY A 28 2.38 -13.53 -4.80
CA GLY A 28 3.39 -13.74 -5.84
C GLY A 28 3.63 -12.53 -6.75
N GLU A 29 2.93 -11.42 -6.50
CA GLU A 29 3.03 -10.20 -7.29
C GLU A 29 4.08 -9.25 -6.72
N ALA A 30 5.10 -8.95 -7.54
CA ALA A 30 6.14 -8.01 -7.19
C ALA A 30 5.64 -6.57 -7.34
N VAL A 31 5.61 -5.83 -6.23
CA VAL A 31 5.17 -4.43 -6.23
C VAL A 31 6.15 -3.58 -7.05
N PRO A 32 5.71 -2.85 -8.08
CA PRO A 32 6.60 -2.05 -8.91
C PRO A 32 7.23 -0.91 -8.09
N GLN A 33 8.52 -0.65 -8.32
CA GLN A 33 9.31 0.30 -7.53
C GLN A 33 8.74 1.73 -7.50
N ARG A 34 8.05 2.16 -8.56
CA ARG A 34 7.34 3.44 -8.61
C ARG A 34 6.24 3.59 -7.54
N PHE A 35 5.58 2.49 -7.17
CA PHE A 35 4.54 2.51 -6.13
C PHE A 35 5.17 2.43 -4.75
N ILE A 36 6.27 1.69 -4.61
CA ILE A 36 7.06 1.68 -3.36
C ILE A 36 7.53 3.10 -3.03
N ASP A 37 8.13 3.80 -4.00
CA ASP A 37 8.61 5.18 -3.83
C ASP A 37 7.49 6.16 -3.47
N ALA A 38 6.33 6.04 -4.14
CA ALA A 38 5.16 6.85 -3.83
C ALA A 38 4.58 6.56 -2.43
N LEU A 39 4.47 5.29 -2.04
CA LEU A 39 3.96 4.89 -0.74
C LEU A 39 4.93 5.28 0.39
N LEU A 40 6.25 5.22 0.16
CA LEU A 40 7.27 5.75 1.07
C LEU A 40 7.14 7.27 1.21
N THR A 41 7.00 7.99 0.08
CA THR A 41 6.81 9.45 0.06
C THR A 41 5.54 9.85 0.83
N LEU A 42 4.46 9.09 0.67
CA LEU A 42 3.20 9.29 1.39
C LEU A 42 3.23 8.75 2.82
N ARG A 43 4.34 8.14 3.27
CA ARG A 43 4.50 7.49 4.58
C ARG A 43 3.44 6.43 4.89
N CYS A 44 2.96 5.74 3.85
CA CYS A 44 2.04 4.61 3.99
C CYS A 44 2.80 3.29 4.25
N ILE A 45 4.06 3.23 3.84
CA ILE A 45 4.97 2.12 4.13
C ILE A 45 6.30 2.67 4.64
N GLU A 46 7.07 1.82 5.29
CA GLU A 46 8.43 2.06 5.74
C GLU A 46 9.32 0.83 5.43
N VAL A 47 10.63 1.04 5.43
CA VAL A 47 11.60 -0.05 5.27
C VAL A 47 12.00 -0.52 6.65
N GLY A 48 11.64 -1.76 6.97
CA GLY A 48 11.97 -2.43 8.22
C GLY A 48 13.46 -2.74 8.34
N PRO A 49 13.89 -3.22 9.53
CA PRO A 49 15.30 -3.43 9.86
C PRO A 49 15.99 -4.52 9.01
N ALA A 50 15.24 -5.44 8.38
CA ALA A 50 15.76 -6.45 7.47
C ALA A 50 15.61 -6.06 5.99
N GLY A 51 15.21 -4.80 5.70
CA GLY A 51 14.95 -4.33 4.34
C GLY A 51 13.56 -4.70 3.80
N GLU A 52 12.68 -5.23 4.65
CA GLU A 52 11.31 -5.57 4.31
C GLU A 52 10.41 -4.33 4.25
N LEU A 53 9.39 -4.35 3.39
CA LEU A 53 8.40 -3.28 3.34
C LEU A 53 7.35 -3.52 4.42
N VAL A 54 7.26 -2.60 5.38
CA VAL A 54 6.31 -2.65 6.50
C VAL A 54 5.24 -1.61 6.27
N VAL A 55 3.96 -1.99 6.38
CA VAL A 55 2.86 -1.02 6.31
C VAL A 55 2.77 -0.26 7.63
N THR A 56 2.74 1.07 7.54
CA THR A 56 2.60 1.96 8.71
C THR A 56 1.15 1.99 9.19
N ASP A 57 0.88 2.52 10.38
CA ASP A 57 -0.50 2.75 10.84
C ASP A 57 -1.28 3.67 9.91
N LYS A 58 -0.61 4.65 9.29
CA LYS A 58 -1.19 5.50 8.25
C LYS A 58 -1.55 4.70 7.01
N GLY A 59 -0.69 3.77 6.58
CA GLY A 59 -0.98 2.90 5.45
C GLY A 59 -2.17 1.99 5.72
N ARG A 60 -2.24 1.39 6.92
CA ARG A 60 -3.40 0.61 7.36
C ARG A 60 -4.68 1.45 7.35
N LEU A 61 -4.64 2.67 7.89
CA LEU A 61 -5.79 3.57 7.85
C LEU A 61 -6.20 3.93 6.41
N ALA A 62 -5.24 4.21 5.53
CA ALA A 62 -5.53 4.49 4.12
C ALA A 62 -6.19 3.29 3.42
N LEU A 63 -5.75 2.06 3.71
CA LEU A 63 -6.40 0.84 3.24
C LEU A 63 -7.82 0.72 3.77
N HIS A 64 -8.02 0.90 5.07
CA HIS A 64 -9.35 0.85 5.68
C HIS A 64 -10.29 1.94 5.17
N MET A 65 -9.79 3.12 4.80
CA MET A 65 -10.61 4.19 4.24
C MET A 65 -10.97 3.94 2.77
N GLU A 66 -10.05 3.39 1.98
CA GLU A 66 -10.34 3.02 0.59
C GLU A 66 -11.31 1.83 0.52
N HIS A 67 -11.18 0.88 1.45
CA HIS A 67 -12.05 -0.29 1.57
C HIS A 67 -13.35 0.02 2.33
N GLY A 68 -13.33 1.01 3.22
CA GLY A 68 -14.47 1.48 4.02
C GLY A 68 -15.48 2.34 3.28
N GLY A 69 -15.22 2.65 2.00
CA GLY A 69 -16.27 3.06 1.07
C GLY A 69 -17.26 1.95 0.71
N LEU A 70 -17.00 0.69 1.07
CA LEU A 70 -17.91 -0.46 0.80
C LEU A 70 -18.73 -0.90 2.02
N TYR A 71 -18.43 -0.43 3.22
CA TYR A 71 -19.21 -0.74 4.44
C TYR A 71 -19.71 0.53 5.11
N GLY A 72 -20.54 1.25 4.36
CA GLY A 72 -21.49 2.24 4.86
C GLY A 72 -22.90 1.86 4.42
N ALA A 73 -23.33 0.63 4.68
CA ALA A 73 -24.73 0.19 4.57
C ALA A 73 -24.91 -1.17 5.26
N SER A 74 -25.22 -1.16 6.56
CA SER A 74 -26.02 -2.20 7.24
C SER A 74 -26.59 -1.59 8.50
#